data_AF-A0A0Z8MMN7-F1
#
_entry.id   AF-A0A0Z8MMN7-F1
#
_cell.length_a   1.000
_cell.length_b   1.000
_cell.length_c   1.000
_cell.angle_alpha   90.00
_cell.angle_beta   90.00
_cell.angle_gamma   90.00
#
_symmetry.space_group_name_H-M   'P 1'
#
loop_
_entity.id
_entity.type
_entity.pdbx_description
1 polymer ?
#
loop_
_entity_poly.entity_id
_entity_poly.type
_entity_poly.pdbx_seq_one_letter_code
_entity_poly.pdbx_strand_id
1 'polypeptide(L)'
;MKKTFFQKSYNLISSLLFFGLFSFILNFSLNLLIKLFGDFDIPSLVSTIFIIQYKLSLLENYTSQIATILMLFAVSLIIIELTQRMINDSILNYFKSVYQTIRLRQFLRQDEKSESIITIDNQTTVTKSNPILKNFNQSVGKATVDVRKESVVVFLKYPRTQQAQKLLRDMEAHIKEEISSRNPNYYFSSPNREGNKLWFIATRR
;
A
#
# COMPACT_ATOMS: atom_id res chain seq x y z
N MET A 1 -17.05 10.43 -12.55
CA MET A 1 -16.98 9.23 -11.70
C MET A 1 -16.36 9.51 -10.33
N LYS A 2 -17.00 9.01 -9.26
CA LYS A 2 -16.52 9.14 -7.87
C LYS A 2 -15.95 7.80 -7.37
N LYS A 3 -14.88 7.87 -6.58
CA LYS A 3 -14.31 6.69 -5.92
C LYS A 3 -15.30 6.08 -4.93
N THR A 4 -15.36 4.76 -4.90
CA THR A 4 -16.11 4.01 -3.88
C THR A 4 -15.43 4.12 -2.52
N PHE A 5 -16.14 3.72 -1.44
CA PHE A 5 -15.57 3.74 -0.09
C PHE A 5 -14.29 2.89 -0.03
N PHE A 6 -14.33 1.64 -0.49
CA PHE A 6 -13.17 0.77 -0.70
C PHE A 6 -11.99 1.48 -1.37
N GLN A 7 -12.19 2.13 -2.51
CA GLN A 7 -11.10 2.75 -3.26
C GLN A 7 -10.49 3.98 -2.56
N LYS A 8 -11.25 4.62 -1.65
CA LYS A 8 -10.76 5.72 -0.80
C LYS A 8 -10.01 5.17 0.42
N SER A 9 -10.54 4.15 1.07
CA SER A 9 -10.04 3.61 2.32
C SER A 9 -8.87 2.63 2.14
N TYR A 10 -8.78 1.90 1.02
CA TYR A 10 -7.80 0.82 0.83
C TYR A 10 -6.35 1.25 1.10
N ASN A 11 -5.89 2.35 0.48
CA ASN A 11 -4.51 2.82 0.67
C ASN A 11 -4.27 3.34 2.09
N LEU A 12 -5.28 3.95 2.70
CA LEU A 12 -5.20 4.43 4.07
C LEU A 12 -5.10 3.25 5.04
N ILE A 13 -5.99 2.26 4.93
CA ILE A 13 -5.96 1.02 5.71
C ILE A 13 -4.61 0.33 5.54
N SER A 14 -4.14 0.14 4.31
CA SER A 14 -2.85 -0.49 4.05
C SER A 14 -1.68 0.25 4.71
N SER A 15 -1.71 1.59 4.72
CA SER A 15 -0.70 2.41 5.39
C SER A 15 -0.79 2.32 6.90
N LEU A 16 -2.00 2.35 7.47
CA LEU A 16 -2.24 2.23 8.91
C LEU A 16 -1.77 0.87 9.43
N LEU A 17 -2.06 -0.21 8.70
CA LEU A 17 -1.59 -1.56 9.04
C LEU A 17 -0.07 -1.67 8.96
N PHE A 18 0.57 -1.08 7.94
CA PHE A 18 2.02 -1.07 7.82
C PHE A 18 2.69 -0.35 8.99
N PHE A 19 2.24 0.88 9.30
CA PHE A 19 2.79 1.64 10.43
C PHE A 19 2.45 1.01 11.78
N GLY A 20 1.25 0.46 11.95
CA GLY A 20 0.85 -0.26 13.16
C GLY A 20 1.73 -1.49 13.42
N LEU A 21 2.01 -2.28 12.38
CA LEU A 21 2.91 -3.44 12.46
C LEU A 21 4.35 -3.01 12.74
N PHE A 22 4.83 -1.94 12.10
CA PHE A 22 6.14 -1.38 12.40
C PHE A 22 6.26 -0.91 13.85
N SER A 23 5.27 -0.19 14.37
CA SER A 23 5.22 0.24 15.76
C SER A 23 5.16 -0.94 16.73
N PHE A 24 4.45 -2.03 16.38
CA PHE A 24 4.44 -3.25 17.18
C PHE A 24 5.83 -3.92 17.26
N ILE A 25 6.54 -4.04 16.13
CA ILE A 25 7.90 -4.57 16.09
C ILE A 25 8.86 -3.69 16.89
N LEU A 26 8.72 -2.37 16.78
CA LEU A 26 9.51 -1.43 17.56
C LEU A 26 9.24 -1.59 19.06
N ASN A 27 7.97 -1.70 19.45
CA ASN A 27 7.59 -1.92 20.86
C ASN A 27 8.20 -3.20 21.42
N PHE A 28 8.11 -4.30 20.66
CA PHE A 28 8.75 -5.56 21.01
C PHE A 28 10.27 -5.43 21.18
N SER A 29 10.92 -4.71 20.26
CA SER A 29 12.37 -4.47 20.31
C SER A 29 12.78 -3.64 21.53
N LEU A 30 12.01 -2.60 21.87
CA LEU A 30 12.23 -1.77 23.05
C LEU A 30 12.06 -2.57 24.34
N ASN A 31 11.03 -3.42 24.42
CA ASN A 31 10.83 -4.31 25.56
C ASN A 31 12.02 -5.26 25.77
N LEU A 32 12.54 -5.87 24.71
CA LEU A 32 13.76 -6.68 24.80
C LEU A 32 14.95 -5.87 25.30
N LEU A 33 15.11 -4.65 24.79
CA LEU A 33 16.21 -3.76 25.18
C LEU A 33 16.11 -3.35 26.65
N ILE A 34 14.91 -3.02 27.17
CA ILE A 34 14.69 -2.71 28.59
C ILE A 34 15.11 -3.88 29.49
N LYS A 35 14.76 -5.12 29.11
CA LYS A 35 15.14 -6.33 29.85
C LYS A 35 16.65 -6.54 29.86
N LEU A 36 17.30 -6.41 28.70
CA LEU A 36 18.77 -6.51 28.61
C LEU A 36 19.47 -5.49 29.52
N PHE A 37 18.95 -4.28 29.63
CA PHE A 37 19.51 -3.28 30.55
C PHE A 37 19.25 -3.62 32.03
N GLY A 38 18.19 -4.35 32.35
CA GLY A 38 17.85 -4.75 33.72
C GLY A 38 18.72 -5.87 34.26
N ASP A 39 19.31 -6.67 33.37
CA ASP A 39 20.21 -7.76 33.73
C ASP A 39 21.65 -7.27 34.01
N PHE A 40 21.97 -6.00 33.72
CA PHE A 40 23.28 -5.43 34.05
C PHE A 40 23.37 -5.08 35.54
N ASP A 41 24.25 -5.77 36.26
CA ASP A 41 24.60 -5.44 37.65
C ASP A 41 26.03 -4.88 37.73
N ILE A 42 26.19 -3.59 37.40
CA ILE A 42 27.46 -2.87 37.46
C ILE A 42 27.32 -1.71 38.47
N PRO A 43 27.87 -1.82 39.69
CA PRO A 43 27.68 -0.84 40.77
C PRO A 43 27.99 0.61 40.39
N SER A 44 29.00 0.84 39.55
CA SER A 44 29.40 2.18 39.10
C SER A 44 28.44 2.83 38.11
N LEU A 45 27.53 2.06 37.48
CA LEU A 45 26.65 2.52 36.41
C LEU A 45 25.15 2.42 36.76
N VAL A 46 24.80 1.97 37.97
CA VAL A 46 23.41 1.73 38.40
C VAL A 46 22.49 2.93 38.13
N SER A 47 22.92 4.15 38.50
CA SER A 47 22.12 5.37 38.28
C SER A 47 21.90 5.64 36.78
N THR A 48 22.94 5.44 35.96
CA THR A 48 22.86 5.63 34.51
C THR A 48 21.95 4.58 33.87
N ILE A 49 22.07 3.31 34.26
CA ILE A 49 21.22 2.21 33.80
C ILE A 49 19.75 2.50 34.14
N PHE A 50 19.46 2.95 35.37
CA PHE A 50 18.11 3.31 35.79
C PHE A 50 17.50 4.43 34.92
N ILE A 51 18.27 5.50 34.65
CA ILE A 51 17.81 6.61 33.79
C ILE A 51 17.53 6.11 32.35
N ILE A 52 18.39 5.24 31.82
CA ILE A 52 18.22 4.66 30.49
C ILE A 52 16.95 3.82 30.44
N GLN A 53 16.75 2.90 31.40
CA GLN A 53 15.55 2.07 31.48
C GLN A 53 14.28 2.90 31.60
N TYR A 54 14.29 3.96 32.42
CA TYR A 54 13.16 4.86 32.56
C TYR A 54 12.81 5.57 31.24
N LYS A 55 13.81 6.06 30.50
CA LYS A 55 13.57 6.69 29.19
C LYS A 55 13.06 5.70 28.14
N LEU A 56 13.59 4.48 28.15
CA LEU A 56 13.17 3.42 27.25
C LEU A 56 11.76 2.94 27.55
N SER A 57 11.37 2.81 28.82
CA SER A 57 10.01 2.43 29.21
C SER A 57 8.99 3.50 28.86
N LEU A 58 9.35 4.78 28.98
CA LEU A 58 8.51 5.86 28.45
C LEU A 58 8.32 5.73 26.93
N LEU A 59 9.40 5.50 26.19
CA LEU A 59 9.34 5.33 24.74
C LEU A 59 8.50 4.11 24.34
N GLU A 60 8.69 2.96 25.00
CA GLU A 60 7.89 1.74 24.83
C GLU A 60 6.41 2.04 25.00
N ASN A 61 6.02 2.67 26.11
CA ASN A 61 4.63 3.01 26.39
C ASN A 61 4.02 3.92 25.29
N TYR A 62 4.73 4.97 24.87
CA TYR A 62 4.25 5.82 23.76
C TYR A 62 4.13 5.04 22.45
N THR A 63 5.09 4.20 22.10
CA THR A 63 5.03 3.38 20.87
C THR A 63 3.87 2.38 20.90
N SER A 64 3.59 1.79 22.06
CA SER A 64 2.47 0.88 22.29
C SER A 64 1.11 1.59 22.13
N GLN A 65 0.96 2.79 22.69
CA GLN A 65 -0.26 3.59 22.54
C GLN A 65 -0.49 3.98 21.07
N ILE A 66 0.57 4.43 20.36
CA ILE A 66 0.49 4.77 18.94
C ILE A 66 0.09 3.54 18.11
N ALA A 67 0.72 2.38 18.35
CA ALA A 67 0.37 1.15 17.66
C ALA A 67 -1.11 0.79 17.85
N THR A 68 -1.60 0.90 19.08
CA THR A 68 -3.00 0.61 19.44
C THR A 68 -3.98 1.54 18.71
N ILE A 69 -3.72 2.85 18.71
CA ILE A 69 -4.57 3.84 18.04
C ILE A 69 -4.61 3.58 16.52
N LEU A 70 -3.46 3.34 15.89
CA LEU A 70 -3.39 3.06 14.44
C LEU A 70 -4.18 1.80 14.07
N MET A 71 -4.07 0.75 14.87
CA MET A 71 -4.77 -0.51 14.65
C MET A 71 -6.29 -0.37 14.85
N LEU A 72 -6.72 0.31 15.92
CA LEU A 72 -8.15 0.60 16.14
C LEU A 72 -8.74 1.39 14.98
N PHE A 73 -8.02 2.40 14.49
CA PHE A 73 -8.48 3.18 13.36
C PHE A 73 -8.56 2.34 12.08
N ALA A 74 -7.56 1.50 11.78
CA ALA A 74 -7.61 0.58 10.65
C ALA A 74 -8.79 -0.39 10.72
N VAL A 75 -9.02 -1.00 11.89
CA VAL A 75 -10.10 -1.96 12.13
C VAL A 75 -11.47 -1.29 11.96
N SER A 76 -11.68 -0.09 12.51
CA SER A 76 -12.95 0.64 12.34
C SER A 76 -13.29 0.89 10.86
N LEU A 77 -12.32 1.26 10.03
CA LEU A 77 -12.54 1.46 8.59
C LEU A 77 -12.90 0.15 7.87
N ILE A 78 -12.27 -0.96 8.26
CA ILE A 78 -12.59 -2.29 7.73
C ILE A 78 -14.01 -2.69 8.13
N ILE A 79 -14.40 -2.51 9.39
CA ILE A 79 -15.75 -2.82 9.89
C ILE A 79 -16.80 -2.03 9.12
N ILE A 80 -16.57 -0.73 8.87
CA ILE A 80 -17.51 0.10 8.08
C ILE A 80 -17.70 -0.47 6.67
N GLU A 81 -16.62 -0.81 5.96
CA GLU A 81 -16.70 -1.39 4.61
C GLU A 81 -17.37 -2.77 4.63
N LEU A 82 -17.04 -3.64 5.59
CA LEU A 82 -17.65 -4.97 5.72
C LEU A 82 -19.15 -4.88 6.01
N THR A 83 -19.57 -3.99 6.90
CA THR A 83 -21.00 -3.75 7.17
C THR A 83 -21.74 -3.26 5.93
N GLN A 84 -21.16 -2.33 5.17
CA GLN A 84 -21.73 -1.89 3.89
C GLN A 84 -21.85 -3.05 2.89
N ARG A 85 -20.89 -3.97 2.88
CA ARG A 85 -20.89 -5.18 2.03
C ARG A 85 -21.91 -6.21 2.47
N MET A 86 -22.12 -6.40 3.77
CA MET A 86 -23.17 -7.31 4.25
C MET A 86 -24.56 -6.87 3.83
N ILE A 87 -24.82 -5.55 3.84
CA ILE A 87 -26.13 -4.99 3.50
C ILE A 87 -26.37 -4.99 1.98
N ASN A 88 -25.36 -4.63 1.19
CA ASN A 88 -25.55 -4.30 -0.23
C ASN A 88 -24.81 -5.22 -1.22
N ASP A 89 -23.98 -6.15 -0.75
CA ASP A 89 -23.07 -6.96 -1.58
C ASP A 89 -22.72 -8.30 -0.87
N SER A 90 -21.50 -8.82 -1.06
CA SER A 90 -20.97 -9.98 -0.35
C SER A 90 -19.65 -9.64 0.34
N ILE A 91 -19.44 -10.17 1.55
CA ILE A 91 -18.15 -10.07 2.25
C ILE A 91 -17.02 -10.68 1.39
N LEU A 92 -17.28 -11.76 0.65
CA LEU A 92 -16.28 -12.39 -0.22
C LEU A 92 -15.79 -11.43 -1.31
N ASN A 93 -16.64 -10.50 -1.76
CA ASN A 93 -16.27 -9.50 -2.75
C ASN A 93 -15.28 -8.47 -2.19
N TYR A 94 -15.27 -8.22 -0.86
CA TYR A 94 -14.23 -7.41 -0.23
C TYR A 94 -12.85 -8.06 -0.39
N PHE A 95 -12.74 -9.35 -0.04
CA PHE A 95 -11.48 -10.09 -0.19
C PHE A 95 -11.06 -10.22 -1.66
N LYS A 96 -12.00 -10.43 -2.59
CA LYS A 96 -11.71 -10.37 -4.03
C LYS A 96 -11.17 -9.02 -4.46
N SER A 97 -11.75 -7.92 -3.97
CA SER A 97 -11.30 -6.55 -4.26
C SER A 97 -9.88 -6.31 -3.77
N VAL A 98 -9.56 -6.76 -2.54
CA VAL A 98 -8.20 -6.70 -1.98
C VAL A 98 -7.23 -7.52 -2.84
N TYR A 99 -7.56 -8.77 -3.14
CA TYR A 99 -6.71 -9.67 -3.92
C TYR A 99 -6.45 -9.14 -5.33
N GLN A 100 -7.49 -8.74 -6.06
CA GLN A 100 -7.36 -8.19 -7.40
C GLN A 100 -6.61 -6.86 -7.41
N THR A 101 -6.77 -6.03 -6.38
CA THR A 101 -5.98 -4.79 -6.24
C THR A 101 -4.48 -5.09 -6.13
N ILE A 102 -4.09 -6.06 -5.30
CA ILE A 102 -2.68 -6.47 -5.16
C ILE A 102 -2.14 -6.99 -6.48
N ARG A 103 -2.88 -7.90 -7.14
CA ARG A 103 -2.47 -8.51 -8.41
C ARG A 103 -2.36 -7.50 -9.53
N LEU A 104 -3.31 -6.58 -9.66
CA LEU A 104 -3.25 -5.52 -10.67
C LEU A 104 -2.02 -4.63 -10.46
N ARG A 105 -1.69 -4.29 -9.21
CA ARG A 105 -0.48 -3.51 -8.92
C ARG A 105 0.80 -4.25 -9.26
N GLN A 106 0.86 -5.55 -9.01
CA GLN A 106 1.99 -6.40 -9.38
C GLN A 106 2.16 -6.44 -10.90
N PHE A 107 1.07 -6.66 -11.64
CA PHE A 107 1.05 -6.67 -13.10
C PHE A 107 1.50 -5.33 -13.70
N LEU A 108 1.02 -4.21 -13.13
CA LEU A 108 1.36 -2.88 -13.62
C LEU A 108 2.79 -2.46 -13.30
N ARG A 109 3.41 -3.02 -12.26
CA ARG A 109 4.73 -2.56 -11.80
C ARG A 109 5.77 -2.81 -12.89
N GLN A 110 6.51 -1.76 -13.24
CA GLN A 110 7.60 -1.84 -14.22
C GLN A 110 8.91 -2.00 -13.48
N ASP A 111 9.75 -2.93 -13.94
CA ASP A 111 11.07 -3.15 -13.37
C ASP A 111 11.96 -1.94 -13.62
N GLU A 112 12.42 -1.33 -12.53
CA GLU A 112 13.44 -0.29 -12.57
C GLU A 112 14.80 -0.96 -12.79
N LYS A 113 15.06 -1.47 -14.01
CA LYS A 113 16.43 -1.84 -14.38
C LYS A 113 17.23 -0.54 -14.42
N SER A 114 17.98 -0.27 -13.35
CA SER A 114 19.03 0.73 -13.35
C SER A 114 20.18 0.18 -14.18
N GLU A 115 20.33 0.65 -15.41
CA GLU A 115 21.59 0.45 -16.10
C GLU A 115 22.68 1.16 -15.28
N SER A 116 23.58 0.37 -14.70
CA SER A 116 24.77 0.91 -14.05
C SER A 116 25.70 1.42 -15.14
N ILE A 117 25.70 2.73 -15.37
CA ILE A 117 26.69 3.36 -16.25
C ILE A 117 27.98 3.41 -15.44
N ILE A 118 28.95 2.57 -15.79
CA ILE A 118 30.31 2.66 -15.25
C ILE A 118 31.02 3.77 -16.01
N THR A 119 31.16 4.95 -15.40
CA THR A 119 32.06 5.99 -15.92
C THR A 119 33.51 5.62 -15.59
N ILE A 120 34.39 5.70 -16.59
CA ILE A 120 35.77 5.20 -16.55
C ILE A 120 36.65 5.96 -15.53
N ASP A 121 36.27 7.17 -15.11
CA ASP A 121 37.09 8.06 -14.26
C ASP A 121 36.57 8.27 -12.82
N ASN A 122 36.44 7.19 -12.02
CA ASN A 122 36.27 7.15 -10.55
C ASN A 122 34.94 6.58 -10.04
N GLN A 123 35.01 5.31 -9.63
CA GLN A 123 34.40 4.67 -8.43
C GLN A 123 33.08 5.27 -7.86
N THR A 124 32.11 5.61 -8.69
CA THR A 124 30.76 5.94 -8.23
C THR A 124 29.74 5.25 -9.11
N THR A 125 29.18 4.14 -8.64
CA THR A 125 28.06 3.47 -9.30
C THR A 125 26.82 4.34 -9.10
N VAL A 126 26.58 5.29 -10.00
CA VAL A 126 25.36 6.10 -9.94
C VAL A 126 24.22 5.26 -10.49
N THR A 127 23.46 4.65 -9.59
CA THR A 127 22.21 3.94 -9.90
C THR A 127 21.20 4.97 -10.44
N LYS A 128 21.22 5.23 -11.75
CA LYS A 128 20.32 6.19 -12.38
C LYS A 128 18.93 5.55 -12.47
N SER A 129 18.16 5.65 -11.40
CA SER A 129 16.75 5.24 -11.39
C SER A 129 16.01 6.00 -12.49
N ASN A 130 15.35 5.30 -13.40
CA ASN A 130 14.64 5.94 -14.50
C ASN A 130 13.46 6.76 -13.93
N PRO A 131 13.48 8.10 -14.02
CA PRO A 131 12.45 8.95 -13.41
C PRO A 131 11.07 8.73 -14.05
N ILE A 132 11.01 8.20 -15.27
CA ILE A 132 9.76 7.85 -15.97
C ILE A 132 9.11 6.65 -15.28
N LEU A 133 9.88 5.56 -15.10
CA LEU A 133 9.40 4.34 -14.46
C LEU A 133 9.03 4.57 -13.00
N LYS A 134 9.83 5.37 -12.28
CA LYS A 134 9.51 5.78 -10.90
C LYS A 134 8.16 6.51 -10.81
N ASN A 135 7.93 7.50 -11.69
CA ASN A 135 6.67 8.25 -11.73
C ASN A 135 5.47 7.35 -12.13
N PHE A 136 5.70 6.41 -13.04
CA PHE A 136 4.71 5.42 -13.44
C PHE A 136 4.35 4.49 -12.26
N ASN A 137 5.35 3.85 -11.64
CA ASN A 137 5.23 2.96 -10.49
C ASN A 137 4.51 3.63 -9.31
N GLN A 138 4.82 4.89 -9.00
CA GLN A 138 4.12 5.66 -7.97
C GLN A 138 2.63 5.90 -8.29
N SER A 139 2.28 5.98 -9.57
CA SER A 139 0.90 6.21 -10.01
C SER A 139 0.10 4.91 -10.01
N VAL A 140 0.65 3.82 -10.55
CA VAL A 140 0.01 2.50 -10.55
C VAL A 140 -0.07 1.89 -9.15
N GLY A 141 0.85 2.25 -8.24
CA GLY A 141 0.76 1.90 -6.81
C GLY A 141 -0.49 2.47 -6.11
N LYS A 142 -1.23 3.37 -6.75
CA LYS A 142 -2.51 3.91 -6.26
C LYS A 142 -3.74 3.28 -6.94
N ALA A 143 -3.53 2.29 -7.82
CA ALA A 143 -4.60 1.58 -8.50
C ALA A 143 -5.41 0.72 -7.52
N THR A 144 -6.71 0.60 -7.74
CA THR A 144 -7.62 -0.18 -6.89
C THR A 144 -8.69 -0.84 -7.73
N VAL A 145 -9.06 -2.06 -7.39
CA VAL A 145 -10.13 -2.83 -8.02
C VAL A 145 -11.23 -3.05 -6.98
N ASP A 146 -12.41 -2.49 -7.21
CA ASP A 146 -13.60 -2.74 -6.38
C ASP A 146 -14.52 -3.71 -7.11
N VAL A 147 -14.54 -4.97 -6.68
CA VAL A 147 -15.44 -6.01 -7.17
C VAL A 147 -16.71 -5.96 -6.36
N ARG A 148 -17.86 -5.84 -7.03
CA ARG A 148 -19.20 -5.93 -6.43
C ARG A 148 -20.04 -6.92 -7.22
N LYS A 149 -21.17 -7.36 -6.65
CA LYS A 149 -22.07 -8.32 -7.29
C LYS A 149 -22.45 -7.92 -8.73
N GLU A 150 -22.85 -6.68 -8.94
CA GLU A 150 -23.36 -6.21 -10.24
C GLU A 150 -22.31 -5.52 -11.12
N SER A 151 -21.18 -5.09 -10.54
CA SER A 151 -20.15 -4.37 -11.29
C SER A 151 -18.75 -4.54 -10.72
N VAL A 152 -17.75 -4.39 -11.58
CA VAL A 152 -16.34 -4.25 -11.17
C VAL A 152 -15.86 -2.87 -11.59
N VAL A 153 -15.36 -2.09 -10.63
CA VAL A 153 -14.85 -0.74 -10.89
C VAL A 153 -13.36 -0.70 -10.59
N VAL A 154 -12.56 -0.57 -11.65
CA VAL A 154 -11.12 -0.39 -11.57
C VAL A 154 -10.79 1.08 -11.66
N PHE A 155 -9.97 1.55 -10.73
CA PHE A 155 -9.44 2.89 -10.69
C PHE A 155 -7.93 2.84 -10.88
N LEU A 156 -7.41 3.63 -11.81
CA LEU A 156 -5.98 3.90 -11.96
C LEU A 156 -5.74 5.41 -11.84
N LYS A 157 -4.65 5.77 -11.16
CA LYS A 157 -4.18 7.16 -11.15
C LYS A 157 -3.40 7.42 -12.44
N TYR A 158 -3.78 8.44 -13.17
CA TYR A 158 -3.07 8.85 -14.37
C TYR A 158 -1.71 9.49 -14.00
N PRO A 159 -0.60 9.06 -14.61
CA PRO A 159 0.73 9.62 -14.34
C PRO A 159 0.82 11.11 -14.66
N ARG A 160 1.73 11.81 -13.97
CA ARG A 160 1.93 13.25 -14.14
C ARG A 160 2.71 13.60 -15.41
N THR A 161 3.75 12.82 -15.74
CA THR A 161 4.65 13.10 -16.87
C THR A 161 4.13 12.48 -18.17
N GLN A 162 4.33 13.16 -19.30
CA GLN A 162 3.85 12.69 -20.60
C GLN A 162 4.39 11.31 -20.99
N GLN A 163 5.68 11.04 -20.70
CA GLN A 163 6.30 9.74 -20.99
C GLN A 163 5.64 8.60 -20.18
N ALA A 164 5.35 8.81 -18.90
CA ALA A 164 4.64 7.83 -18.09
C ALA A 164 3.16 7.70 -18.50
N GLN A 165 2.55 8.77 -18.99
CA GLN A 165 1.19 8.72 -19.57
C GLN A 165 1.16 7.90 -20.86
N LYS A 166 2.18 8.05 -21.73
CA LYS A 166 2.32 7.25 -22.95
C LYS A 166 2.42 5.77 -22.60
N LEU A 167 3.30 5.42 -21.65
CA LEU A 167 3.43 4.05 -21.14
C LEU A 167 2.11 3.49 -20.61
N LEU A 168 1.32 4.29 -19.86
CA LEU A 168 0.01 3.86 -19.40
C LEU A 168 -0.94 3.53 -20.56
N ARG A 169 -0.99 4.39 -21.60
CA ARG A 169 -1.84 4.19 -22.78
C ARG A 169 -1.47 2.93 -23.53
N ASP A 170 -0.18 2.69 -23.72
CA ASP A 170 0.32 1.49 -24.41
C ASP A 170 -0.09 0.21 -23.64
N MET A 171 -0.21 0.29 -22.31
CA MET A 171 -0.66 -0.83 -21.46
C MET A 171 -2.19 -0.98 -21.35
N GLU A 172 -3.02 -0.01 -21.78
CA GLU A 172 -4.47 -0.04 -21.52
C GLU A 172 -5.16 -1.30 -22.06
N ALA A 173 -4.75 -1.79 -23.24
CA ALA A 173 -5.27 -3.03 -23.82
C ALA A 173 -4.93 -4.25 -22.95
N HIS A 174 -3.67 -4.37 -22.54
CA HIS A 174 -3.21 -5.46 -21.66
C HIS A 174 -3.85 -5.40 -20.27
N ILE A 175 -4.05 -4.19 -19.74
CA ILE A 175 -4.78 -3.99 -18.48
C ILE A 175 -6.22 -4.48 -18.61
N LYS A 176 -6.90 -4.13 -19.71
CA LYS A 176 -8.27 -4.59 -19.96
C LYS A 176 -8.36 -6.10 -20.07
N GLU A 177 -7.40 -6.73 -20.75
CA GLU A 177 -7.31 -8.19 -20.85
C GLU A 177 -7.10 -8.84 -19.48
N GLU A 178 -6.15 -8.35 -18.68
CA GLU A 178 -5.82 -8.88 -17.35
C GLU A 178 -6.98 -8.76 -16.35
N ILE A 179 -7.71 -7.64 -16.36
CA ILE A 179 -8.89 -7.47 -15.49
C ILE A 179 -10.09 -8.29 -15.99
N SER A 180 -10.22 -8.51 -17.29
CA SER A 180 -11.31 -9.31 -17.88
C SER A 180 -11.11 -10.79 -17.65
N SER A 181 -9.89 -11.30 -17.82
CA SER A 181 -9.55 -12.72 -17.59
C SER A 181 -9.83 -13.15 -16.14
N ARG A 182 -9.63 -12.24 -15.18
CA ARG A 182 -9.91 -12.47 -13.75
C ARG A 182 -11.38 -12.33 -13.36
N ASN A 183 -12.22 -11.75 -14.23
CA ASN A 183 -13.62 -11.48 -13.97
C ASN A 183 -14.48 -11.97 -15.16
N PRO A 184 -14.51 -13.30 -15.44
CA PRO A 184 -15.15 -13.85 -16.63
C PRO A 184 -16.68 -13.58 -16.68
N ASN A 185 -17.31 -13.37 -15.53
CA ASN A 185 -18.74 -13.11 -15.40
C ASN A 185 -19.13 -11.64 -15.62
N TYR A 186 -18.21 -10.80 -16.13
CA TYR A 186 -18.45 -9.38 -16.35
C TYR A 186 -18.02 -8.97 -17.77
N TYR A 187 -18.63 -7.90 -18.31
CA TYR A 187 -18.26 -7.24 -19.55
C TYR A 187 -17.62 -5.89 -19.27
N PHE A 188 -16.36 -5.70 -19.66
CA PHE A 188 -15.64 -4.43 -19.48
C PHE A 188 -15.89 -3.43 -20.61
N SER A 189 -16.31 -2.23 -20.23
CA SER A 189 -16.41 -1.07 -21.12
C SER A 189 -15.04 -0.61 -21.62
N SER A 190 -15.04 0.34 -22.55
CA SER A 190 -13.85 1.11 -22.90
C SER A 190 -13.35 1.93 -21.69
N PRO A 191 -12.03 2.19 -21.59
CA PRO A 191 -11.47 3.03 -20.54
C PRO A 191 -12.07 4.44 -20.59
N ASN A 192 -12.45 4.97 -19.42
CA ASN A 192 -12.95 6.33 -19.28
C ASN A 192 -11.96 7.17 -18.46
N ARG A 193 -11.40 8.22 -19.08
CA ARG A 193 -10.46 9.13 -18.43
C ARG A 193 -11.17 10.42 -18.01
N GLU A 194 -11.06 10.73 -16.72
CA GLU A 194 -11.51 12.00 -16.15
C GLU A 194 -10.35 12.70 -15.46
N GLY A 195 -9.70 13.63 -16.16
CA GLY A 195 -8.53 14.37 -15.66
C GLY A 195 -7.36 13.45 -15.34
N ASN A 196 -7.04 13.31 -14.05
CA ASN A 196 -5.95 12.47 -13.53
C ASN A 196 -6.41 11.07 -13.06
N LYS A 197 -7.60 10.65 -13.47
CA LYS A 197 -8.21 9.36 -13.11
C LYS A 197 -8.56 8.60 -14.38
N LEU A 198 -8.25 7.32 -14.38
CA LEU A 198 -8.64 6.39 -15.44
C LEU A 198 -9.48 5.29 -14.82
N TRP A 199 -10.60 4.98 -15.47
CA TRP A 199 -11.60 4.05 -14.98
C TRP A 199 -11.82 2.93 -15.99
N PHE A 200 -11.85 1.69 -15.52
CA PHE A 200 -12.43 0.57 -16.26
C PHE A 200 -13.63 0.07 -15.47
N ILE A 201 -14.76 -0.06 -16.16
CA ILE A 201 -16.02 -0.46 -15.53
C ILE A 201 -16.47 -1.73 -16.21
N ALA A 202 -16.82 -2.72 -15.41
CA ALA A 202 -17.47 -3.93 -15.88
C ALA A 202 -18.87 -4.05 -15.30
N THR A 203 -19.82 -4.48 -16.12
CA THR A 203 -21.17 -4.85 -15.69
C THR A 203 -21.30 -6.37 -15.75
N ARG A 204 -22.09 -6.95 -14.84
CA ARG A 204 -22.34 -8.39 -14.83
C ARG A 204 -22.99 -8.82 -16.17
N ARG A 205 -22.65 -10.02 -16.65
CA ARG A 205 -23.29 -10.64 -17.81
C ARG A 205 -24.72 -11.05 -17.51
#